data_AF-K2SUL5-F1
#
_entry.id   AF-K2SUL5-F1
#
_cell.length_a   1.000
_cell.length_b   1.000
_cell.length_c   1.000
_cell.angle_alpha   90.00
_cell.angle_beta   90.00
_cell.angle_gamma   90.00
#
_symmetry.space_group_name_H-M   'P 1'
#
loop_
_entity.id
_entity.type
_entity.pdbx_description
1 polymer ?
#
loop_
_entity_poly.entity_id
_entity_poly.type
_entity_poly.pdbx_seq_one_letter_code
_entity_poly.pdbx_strand_id
1 'polypeptide(L)'
;MIGSHEVAHGVIEHDDNDQIILGPFRNPALEPAVEEKAAKHFVRIYSAGGKTQVDYTDDVGYSRWRKLVYNACLNSICAITGLDTGRIRLADCGIDYLVRPAMEEIRAAAKAAGHELPTDVADTMINIDPLTMYLPPSMLNDLRKGNFIEVENILGEPLREGTALGVPMPTLKVLYGLCKAIQWRTKESRGLVTIPPKSDFVAKS
;
A
#
# COMPACT_ATOMS: atom_id res chain seq x y z
N MET A 1 0.06 -13.16 -2.10
CA MET A 1 -1.12 -12.35 -2.48
C MET A 1 -2.33 -13.03 -1.87
N ILE A 2 -3.36 -12.29 -1.48
CA ILE A 2 -4.62 -12.86 -0.98
C ILE A 2 -5.72 -12.13 -1.74
N GLY A 3 -6.49 -12.88 -2.53
CA GLY A 3 -7.74 -12.40 -3.11
C GLY A 3 -8.87 -12.98 -2.29
N SER A 4 -9.40 -12.22 -1.33
CA SER A 4 -10.59 -12.64 -0.59
C SER A 4 -11.51 -11.47 -0.34
N HIS A 5 -12.82 -11.67 -0.48
CA HIS A 5 -13.78 -10.63 -0.23
C HIS A 5 -15.08 -11.17 0.36
N GLU A 6 -15.70 -10.39 1.24
CA GLU A 6 -17.00 -10.72 1.83
C GLU A 6 -18.12 -10.27 0.88
N VAL A 7 -18.85 -11.24 0.30
CA VAL A 7 -19.95 -11.00 -0.66
C VAL A 7 -21.30 -10.83 0.03
N ALA A 8 -21.44 -11.41 1.23
CA ALA A 8 -22.58 -11.26 2.13
C ALA A 8 -22.09 -11.51 3.56
N HIS A 9 -22.87 -11.11 4.57
CA HIS A 9 -22.45 -11.25 5.97
C HIS A 9 -22.05 -12.70 6.31
N GLY A 10 -20.77 -12.90 6.65
CA GLY A 10 -20.19 -14.20 6.97
C GLY A 10 -19.91 -15.11 5.76
N VAL A 11 -20.03 -14.60 4.53
CA VAL A 11 -19.77 -15.34 3.28
C VAL A 11 -18.53 -14.75 2.61
N ILE A 12 -17.42 -15.49 2.68
CA ILE A 12 -16.12 -15.09 2.13
C ILE A 12 -15.85 -15.89 0.85
N GLU A 13 -15.65 -15.19 -0.25
CA GLU A 13 -15.13 -15.75 -1.50
C GLU A 13 -13.60 -15.61 -1.52
N HIS A 14 -12.90 -16.68 -1.93
CA HIS A 14 -11.45 -16.69 -2.11
C HIS A 14 -11.15 -16.85 -3.60
N ASP A 15 -10.60 -15.80 -4.19
CA ASP A 15 -10.26 -15.72 -5.62
C ASP A 15 -8.86 -16.28 -5.91
N ASP A 16 -7.99 -16.35 -4.89
CA ASP A 16 -6.62 -16.84 -5.01
C ASP A 16 -6.19 -17.60 -3.75
N ASN A 17 -5.16 -18.43 -3.89
CA ASN A 17 -4.55 -19.11 -2.76
C ASN A 17 -3.89 -18.11 -1.82
N ASP A 18 -3.96 -18.38 -0.53
CA ASP A 18 -3.32 -17.54 0.47
C ASP A 18 -1.80 -17.73 0.44
N GLN A 19 -1.10 -16.75 -0.12
CA GLN A 19 0.36 -16.70 -0.14
C GLN A 19 0.88 -15.62 0.81
N ILE A 20 1.63 -16.06 1.82
CA ILE A 20 2.18 -15.22 2.89
C ILE A 20 3.69 -15.32 2.88
N ILE A 21 4.36 -14.17 2.90
CA ILE A 21 5.79 -14.08 3.20
C ILE A 21 5.92 -13.70 4.68
N LEU A 22 6.61 -14.52 5.47
CA LEU A 22 6.65 -14.39 6.92
C LEU A 22 8.08 -14.45 7.45
N GLY A 23 8.41 -13.56 8.37
CA GLY A 23 9.68 -13.58 9.08
C GLY A 23 9.56 -12.89 10.44
N PRO A 24 10.58 -12.99 11.30
CA PRO A 24 10.58 -12.36 12.60
C PRO A 24 10.65 -10.84 12.49
N PHE A 25 9.90 -10.15 13.34
CA PHE A 25 10.15 -8.73 13.61
C PHE A 25 11.21 -8.62 14.70
N ARG A 26 12.34 -7.97 14.39
CA ARG A 26 13.50 -7.90 15.28
C ARG A 26 13.16 -7.16 16.57
N ASN A 27 13.38 -7.82 17.70
CA ASN A 27 13.32 -7.28 19.04
C ASN A 27 14.74 -7.27 19.64
N PRO A 28 15.32 -6.09 19.91
CA PRO A 28 16.66 -5.98 20.48
C PRO A 28 16.84 -6.67 21.85
N ALA A 29 15.74 -6.96 22.56
CA ALA A 29 15.76 -7.64 23.85
C ALA A 29 15.79 -9.18 23.74
N LEU A 30 15.68 -9.74 22.54
CA LEU A 30 15.66 -11.18 22.31
C LEU A 30 16.84 -11.64 21.45
N GLU A 31 17.33 -12.84 21.75
CA GLU A 31 18.31 -13.50 20.91
C GLU A 31 17.70 -13.82 19.53
N PRO A 32 18.40 -13.56 18.42
CA PRO A 32 17.91 -13.81 17.06
C PRO A 32 17.31 -15.21 16.86
N ALA A 33 17.96 -16.23 17.43
CA ALA A 33 17.53 -17.62 17.31
C ALA A 33 16.17 -17.90 17.96
N VAL A 34 15.77 -17.14 18.99
CA VAL A 34 14.45 -17.29 19.63
C VAL A 34 13.36 -16.80 18.69
N GLU A 35 13.59 -15.66 18.04
CA GLU A 35 12.64 -15.07 17.09
C GLU A 35 12.50 -15.92 15.84
N GLU A 36 13.62 -16.38 15.28
CA GLU A 36 13.65 -17.27 14.12
C GLU A 36 12.91 -18.58 14.42
N LYS A 37 13.15 -19.19 15.59
CA LYS A 37 12.45 -20.40 16.01
C LYS A 37 10.95 -20.17 16.14
N ALA A 38 10.52 -19.03 16.70
CA ALA A 38 9.11 -18.69 16.82
C ALA A 38 8.46 -18.45 15.45
N ALA A 39 9.13 -17.73 14.55
CA ALA A 39 8.64 -17.49 13.18
C ALA A 39 8.51 -18.81 12.41
N LYS A 40 9.54 -19.66 12.40
CA LYS A 40 9.48 -20.99 11.76
C LYS A 40 8.42 -21.91 12.37
N HIS A 41 8.23 -21.83 13.69
CA HIS A 41 7.12 -22.53 14.35
C HIS A 41 5.77 -22.04 13.82
N PHE A 42 5.58 -20.72 13.68
CA PHE A 42 4.37 -20.14 13.13
C PHE A 42 4.13 -20.56 11.68
N VAL A 43 5.16 -20.53 10.82
CA VAL A 43 5.09 -21.03 9.44
C VAL A 43 4.56 -22.46 9.40
N ARG A 44 5.10 -23.34 10.26
CA ARG A 44 4.69 -24.73 10.33
C ARG A 44 3.21 -24.90 10.72
N ILE A 45 2.76 -24.21 11.76
CA ILE A 45 1.36 -24.34 12.21
C ILE A 45 0.38 -23.74 11.20
N TYR A 46 0.75 -22.64 10.53
CA TYR A 46 -0.10 -21.99 9.53
C TYR A 46 -0.22 -22.83 8.25
N SER A 47 0.89 -23.47 7.84
CA SER A 47 0.92 -24.34 6.65
C SER A 47 0.18 -25.67 6.87
N ALA A 48 -0.05 -26.08 8.13
CA ALA A 48 -0.67 -27.37 8.45
C ALA A 48 -2.12 -27.51 7.91
N GLY A 49 -2.78 -26.39 7.57
CA GLY A 49 -4.10 -26.39 6.94
C GLY A 49 -4.11 -26.88 5.48
N GLY A 50 -2.94 -27.00 4.83
CA GLY A 50 -2.81 -27.57 3.48
C GLY A 50 -3.39 -26.71 2.34
N LYS A 51 -3.88 -25.51 2.65
CA LYS A 51 -4.48 -24.55 1.69
C LYS A 51 -3.75 -23.22 1.63
N THR A 52 -2.67 -23.08 2.38
CA THR A 52 -1.88 -21.85 2.50
C THR A 52 -0.46 -22.13 2.00
N GLN A 53 0.13 -21.15 1.35
CA GLN A 53 1.54 -21.13 0.98
C GLN A 53 2.23 -20.09 1.85
N VAL A 54 3.07 -20.55 2.78
CA VAL A 54 3.80 -19.65 3.68
C VAL A 54 5.29 -19.79 3.43
N ASP A 55 5.86 -18.73 2.85
CA ASP A 55 7.28 -18.64 2.56
C ASP A 55 7.98 -17.90 3.70
N TYR A 56 8.91 -18.57 4.37
CA TYR A 56 9.74 -17.94 5.38
C TYR A 56 10.76 -16.99 4.73
N THR A 57 10.98 -15.81 5.32
CA THR A 57 12.02 -14.87 4.91
C THR A 57 12.82 -14.38 6.12
N ASP A 58 14.13 -14.23 5.94
CA ASP A 58 15.00 -13.55 6.90
C ASP A 58 15.02 -12.03 6.70
N ASP A 59 14.56 -11.54 5.54
CA ASP A 59 14.49 -10.11 5.23
C ASP A 59 13.05 -9.63 5.05
N VAL A 60 12.40 -9.42 6.20
CA VAL A 60 11.06 -8.84 6.27
C VAL A 60 11.06 -7.39 5.76
N GLY A 61 12.15 -6.65 5.97
CA GLY A 61 12.27 -5.27 5.53
C GLY A 61 12.24 -5.15 4.01
N TYR A 62 13.02 -5.98 3.31
CA TYR A 62 12.99 -6.11 1.85
C TYR A 62 11.58 -6.43 1.35
N SER A 63 10.94 -7.41 1.97
CA SER A 63 9.60 -7.86 1.58
C SER A 63 8.56 -6.74 1.74
N ARG A 64 8.64 -5.96 2.83
CA ARG A 64 7.78 -4.79 3.10
C ARG A 64 8.03 -3.68 2.07
N TRP A 65 9.28 -3.30 1.85
CA TRP A 65 9.64 -2.25 0.89
C TRP A 65 9.24 -2.62 -0.53
N ARG A 66 9.47 -3.86 -0.96
CA ARG A 66 9.03 -4.36 -2.27
C ARG A 66 7.51 -4.25 -2.44
N LYS A 67 6.72 -4.56 -1.39
CA LYS A 67 5.26 -4.42 -1.42
C LYS A 67 4.82 -2.95 -1.51
N LEU A 68 5.53 -2.04 -0.86
CA LEU A 68 5.24 -0.62 -0.89
C LEU A 68 5.45 -0.01 -2.28
N VAL A 69 6.32 -0.55 -3.13
CA VAL A 69 6.46 -0.11 -4.53
C VAL A 69 5.11 -0.15 -5.25
N TYR A 70 4.28 -1.17 -5.00
CA TYR A 70 2.93 -1.23 -5.56
C TYR A 70 1.90 -0.46 -4.73
N ASN A 71 1.84 -0.71 -3.43
CA ASN A 71 0.77 -0.19 -2.57
C ASN A 71 0.86 1.33 -2.35
N ALA A 72 2.06 1.88 -2.19
CA ALA A 72 2.24 3.31 -2.00
C ALA A 72 2.06 4.10 -3.31
N CYS A 73 2.18 3.43 -4.45
CA CYS A 73 2.16 4.06 -5.77
C CYS A 73 0.87 3.72 -6.52
N LEU A 74 0.81 2.59 -7.23
CA LEU A 74 -0.35 2.23 -8.05
C LEU A 74 -1.66 2.23 -7.27
N ASN A 75 -1.69 1.60 -6.08
CA ASN A 75 -2.90 1.51 -5.29
C ASN A 75 -3.43 2.90 -4.87
N SER A 76 -2.53 3.77 -4.39
CA SER A 76 -2.88 5.13 -3.96
C SER A 76 -3.23 6.05 -5.13
N ILE A 77 -2.50 5.99 -6.25
CA ILE A 77 -2.77 6.80 -7.45
C ILE A 77 -4.10 6.39 -8.09
N CYS A 78 -4.39 5.10 -8.18
CA CYS A 78 -5.68 4.59 -8.64
C CYS A 78 -6.82 5.07 -7.73
N ALA A 79 -6.63 5.03 -6.41
CA ALA A 79 -7.60 5.54 -5.44
C ALA A 79 -7.88 7.04 -5.61
N ILE A 80 -6.83 7.85 -5.83
CA ILE A 80 -6.96 9.31 -6.04
C ILE A 80 -7.67 9.63 -7.36
N THR A 81 -7.30 8.95 -8.45
CA THR A 81 -7.78 9.25 -9.80
C THR A 81 -9.11 8.57 -10.15
N GLY A 82 -9.48 7.52 -9.42
CA GLY A 82 -10.63 6.67 -9.73
C GLY A 82 -10.40 5.67 -10.87
N LEU A 83 -9.19 5.63 -11.44
CA LEU A 83 -8.80 4.70 -12.50
C LEU A 83 -8.30 3.38 -11.89
N ASP A 84 -8.52 2.27 -12.59
CA ASP A 84 -7.93 0.96 -12.25
C ASP A 84 -6.50 0.81 -12.81
N THR A 85 -5.83 -0.30 -12.46
CA THR A 85 -4.43 -0.57 -12.83
C THR A 85 -4.20 -0.68 -14.34
N GLY A 86 -5.22 -1.00 -15.12
CA GLY A 86 -5.16 -1.02 -16.58
C GLY A 86 -5.35 0.38 -17.17
N ARG A 87 -6.39 1.09 -16.76
CA ARG A 87 -6.73 2.43 -17.29
C ARG A 87 -5.68 3.47 -16.94
N ILE A 88 -5.05 3.39 -15.76
CA ILE A 88 -3.95 4.31 -15.41
C ILE A 88 -2.75 4.17 -16.34
N ARG A 89 -2.50 2.97 -16.89
CA ARG A 89 -1.44 2.71 -17.87
C ARG A 89 -1.75 3.29 -19.26
N LEU A 90 -3.03 3.49 -19.56
CA LEU A 90 -3.51 4.06 -20.82
C LEU A 90 -3.65 5.58 -20.78
N ALA A 91 -3.60 6.18 -19.59
CA ALA A 91 -3.62 7.63 -19.44
C ALA A 91 -2.24 8.20 -19.78
N ASP A 92 -2.18 9.21 -20.66
CA ASP A 92 -0.94 9.77 -21.21
C ASP A 92 0.11 10.16 -20.13
N CYS A 93 -0.34 10.60 -18.95
CA CYS A 93 0.54 10.99 -17.84
C CYS A 93 0.65 9.95 -16.72
N GLY A 94 -0.12 8.86 -16.76
CA GLY A 94 -0.34 7.99 -15.61
C GLY A 94 0.94 7.28 -15.16
N ILE A 95 1.72 6.76 -16.10
CA ILE A 95 2.96 6.05 -15.77
C ILE A 95 4.12 7.01 -15.56
N ASP A 96 4.42 7.86 -16.53
CA ASP A 96 5.67 8.61 -16.54
C ASP A 96 5.68 9.77 -15.55
N TYR A 97 4.52 10.37 -15.24
CA TYR A 97 4.45 11.53 -14.34
C TYR A 97 3.95 11.21 -12.94
N LEU A 98 3.26 10.08 -12.75
CA LEU A 98 2.69 9.71 -11.45
C LEU A 98 3.29 8.42 -10.89
N VAL A 99 3.09 7.29 -11.57
CA VAL A 99 3.42 5.97 -11.00
C VAL A 99 4.91 5.75 -10.89
N ARG A 100 5.67 5.94 -11.98
CA ARG A 100 7.10 5.67 -12.01
C ARG A 100 7.89 6.58 -11.06
N PRO A 101 7.67 7.91 -11.02
CA PRO A 101 8.35 8.77 -10.04
C PRO A 101 8.10 8.34 -8.59
N ALA A 102 6.86 7.98 -8.24
CA ALA A 102 6.54 7.51 -6.89
C ALA A 102 7.24 6.18 -6.56
N MET A 103 7.29 5.23 -7.50
CA MET A 103 7.97 3.94 -7.32
C MET A 103 9.47 4.11 -7.13
N GLU A 104 10.08 5.04 -7.86
CA GLU A 104 11.50 5.36 -7.74
C GLU A 104 11.84 6.01 -6.40
N GLU A 105 10.97 6.87 -5.85
CA GLU A 105 11.13 7.40 -4.50
C GLU A 105 11.09 6.29 -3.45
N ILE A 106 10.15 5.34 -3.56
CA ILE A 106 10.09 4.17 -2.67
C ILE A 106 11.34 3.30 -2.81
N ARG A 107 11.82 3.06 -4.04
CA ARG A 107 13.05 2.29 -4.28
C ARG A 107 14.28 2.96 -3.65
N ALA A 108 14.39 4.28 -3.79
CA ALA A 108 15.47 5.06 -3.19
C ALA A 108 15.40 5.01 -1.65
N ALA A 109 14.21 5.15 -1.06
CA ALA A 109 14.00 5.03 0.37
C ALA A 109 14.33 3.62 0.89
N ALA A 110 13.92 2.57 0.19
CA ALA A 110 14.27 1.19 0.51
C ALA A 110 15.79 0.98 0.52
N LYS A 111 16.49 1.48 -0.50
CA LYS A 111 17.96 1.41 -0.58
C LYS A 111 18.62 2.14 0.60
N ALA A 112 18.15 3.34 0.93
CA ALA A 112 18.67 4.10 2.07
C ALA A 112 18.40 3.40 3.42
N ALA A 113 17.30 2.64 3.52
CA ALA A 113 16.97 1.81 4.68
C ALA A 113 17.74 0.48 4.72
N GLY A 114 18.65 0.23 3.78
CA GLY A 114 19.47 -0.98 3.72
C GLY A 114 18.86 -2.15 2.94
N HIS A 115 17.75 -1.92 2.23
CA HIS A 115 17.05 -2.93 1.45
C HIS A 115 17.14 -2.63 -0.05
N GLU A 116 18.13 -3.21 -0.72
CA GLU A 116 18.34 -3.00 -2.15
C GLU A 116 17.33 -3.80 -2.98
N LEU A 117 16.37 -3.09 -3.59
CA LEU A 117 15.39 -3.67 -4.51
C LEU A 117 15.98 -3.77 -5.93
N PRO A 118 15.48 -4.71 -6.76
CA PRO A 118 15.89 -4.83 -8.16
C PRO A 118 15.72 -3.53 -8.95
N THR A 119 16.61 -3.28 -9.91
CA THR A 119 16.57 -2.03 -10.68
C THR A 119 15.33 -1.89 -11.53
N ASP A 120 14.74 -3.01 -11.95
CA ASP A 120 13.54 -3.15 -12.76
C ASP A 120 12.25 -3.32 -11.92
N VAL A 121 12.32 -3.13 -10.60
CA VAL A 121 11.17 -3.36 -9.71
C VAL A 121 9.96 -2.48 -10.09
N ALA A 122 10.18 -1.26 -10.55
CA ALA A 122 9.10 -0.38 -11.00
C ALA A 122 8.39 -0.93 -12.24
N ASP A 123 9.14 -1.34 -13.26
CA ASP A 123 8.58 -1.94 -14.48
C ASP A 123 7.88 -3.26 -14.18
N THR A 124 8.46 -4.07 -13.29
CA THR A 124 7.85 -5.32 -12.83
C THR A 124 6.51 -5.04 -12.15
N MET A 125 6.43 -4.05 -11.26
CA MET A 125 5.19 -3.74 -10.54
C MET A 125 4.13 -3.06 -11.41
N ILE A 126 4.53 -2.28 -12.42
CA ILE A 126 3.60 -1.69 -13.41
C ILE A 126 2.94 -2.78 -14.26
N ASN A 127 3.68 -3.85 -14.56
CA ASN A 127 3.24 -4.92 -15.45
C ASN A 127 2.87 -6.22 -14.73
N ILE A 128 2.76 -6.21 -13.39
CA ILE A 128 2.49 -7.41 -12.59
C ILE A 128 1.14 -8.04 -12.95
N ASP A 129 0.15 -7.19 -13.23
CA ASP A 129 -1.16 -7.60 -13.70
C ASP A 129 -1.30 -7.36 -15.23
N PRO A 130 -2.04 -8.24 -15.94
CA PRO A 130 -2.38 -8.01 -17.34
C PRO A 130 -3.09 -6.66 -17.53
N LEU A 131 -2.69 -5.91 -18.56
CA LEU A 131 -3.26 -4.59 -18.89
C LEU A 131 -4.80 -4.63 -19.02
N THR A 132 -5.32 -5.74 -19.54
CA THR A 132 -6.74 -5.95 -19.83
C THR A 132 -7.56 -6.42 -18.64
N MET A 133 -6.93 -6.65 -17.47
CA MET A 133 -7.66 -7.05 -16.26
C MET A 133 -8.46 -5.89 -15.67
N TYR A 134 -8.02 -4.65 -15.91
CA TYR A 134 -8.64 -3.42 -15.38
C TYR A 134 -8.95 -3.50 -13.88
N LEU A 135 -8.00 -4.07 -13.12
CA LEU A 135 -8.20 -4.44 -11.73
C LEU A 135 -8.23 -3.20 -10.83
N PRO A 136 -9.33 -2.90 -10.13
CA PRO A 136 -9.33 -1.84 -9.13
C PRO A 136 -8.57 -2.32 -7.88
N PRO A 137 -7.50 -1.62 -7.45
CA PRO A 137 -6.75 -2.04 -6.28
C PRO A 137 -7.53 -1.76 -4.98
N SER A 138 -7.09 -2.36 -3.87
CA SER A 138 -7.87 -2.39 -2.62
C SER A 138 -8.29 -1.02 -2.10
N MET A 139 -7.39 -0.02 -2.13
CA MET A 139 -7.69 1.33 -1.64
C MET A 139 -8.76 2.02 -2.49
N LEU A 140 -8.78 1.78 -3.80
CA LEU A 140 -9.85 2.28 -4.68
C LEU A 140 -11.18 1.61 -4.34
N ASN A 141 -11.19 0.31 -4.07
CA ASN A 141 -12.39 -0.40 -3.66
C ASN A 141 -12.91 0.10 -2.29
N ASP A 142 -12.03 0.36 -1.34
CA ASP A 142 -12.41 0.95 -0.04
C ASP A 142 -13.03 2.34 -0.21
N LEU A 143 -12.44 3.21 -1.03
CA LEU A 143 -13.04 4.53 -1.29
C LEU A 143 -14.40 4.42 -1.98
N ARG A 144 -14.57 3.50 -2.94
CA ARG A 144 -15.87 3.26 -3.60
C ARG A 144 -16.93 2.78 -2.62
N LYS A 145 -16.54 2.02 -1.59
CA LYS A 145 -17.42 1.56 -0.50
C LYS A 145 -17.65 2.61 0.59
N GLY A 146 -16.99 3.77 0.53
CA GLY A 146 -17.03 4.78 1.59
C GLY A 146 -16.26 4.37 2.86
N ASN A 147 -15.37 3.39 2.75
CA ASN A 147 -14.50 2.94 3.83
C ASN A 147 -13.34 3.92 4.05
N PHE A 148 -12.73 3.78 5.23
CA PHE A 148 -11.44 4.40 5.51
C PHE A 148 -10.32 3.64 4.80
N ILE A 149 -9.27 4.38 4.43
CA ILE A 149 -8.10 3.85 3.75
C ILE A 149 -6.86 3.84 4.66
N GLU A 150 -5.92 2.96 4.38
CA GLU A 150 -4.69 2.73 5.17
C GLU A 150 -3.61 3.80 4.91
N VAL A 151 -3.95 5.08 5.05
CA VAL A 151 -3.07 6.20 4.65
C VAL A 151 -1.73 6.20 5.38
N GLU A 152 -1.75 6.01 6.70
CA GLU A 152 -0.53 6.10 7.51
C GLU A 152 0.43 4.96 7.18
N ASN A 153 -0.05 3.72 7.10
CA ASN A 153 0.82 2.56 6.88
C ASN A 153 1.36 2.50 5.44
N ILE A 154 0.55 2.90 4.45
CA ILE A 154 0.92 2.78 3.03
C ILE A 154 1.73 3.98 2.54
N LEU A 155 1.43 5.20 3.02
CA LEU A 155 2.07 6.43 2.55
C LEU A 155 2.84 7.14 3.67
N GLY A 156 2.26 7.23 4.86
CA GLY A 156 2.82 8.01 5.97
C GLY A 156 4.14 7.46 6.50
N GLU A 157 4.18 6.18 6.87
CA GLU A 157 5.37 5.49 7.38
C GLU A 157 6.54 5.50 6.39
N PRO A 158 6.41 5.04 5.13
CA PRO A 158 7.54 5.10 4.19
C PRO A 158 8.01 6.52 3.89
N LEU A 159 7.09 7.49 3.83
CA LEU A 159 7.47 8.89 3.68
C LEU A 159 8.30 9.38 4.88
N ARG A 160 7.88 9.07 6.11
CA ARG A 160 8.62 9.44 7.33
C ARG A 160 9.99 8.76 7.36
N GLU A 161 10.06 7.47 7.10
CA GLU A 161 11.30 6.68 7.11
C GLU A 161 12.28 7.16 6.05
N GLY A 162 11.85 7.28 4.79
CA GLY A 162 12.72 7.72 3.69
C GLY A 162 13.21 9.15 3.87
N THR A 163 12.35 10.07 4.32
CA THR A 163 12.76 11.46 4.57
C THR A 163 13.72 11.59 5.76
N ALA A 164 13.54 10.79 6.81
CA ALA A 164 14.49 10.73 7.94
C ALA A 164 15.88 10.24 7.50
N LEU A 165 15.94 9.39 6.47
CA LEU A 165 17.18 8.91 5.84
C LEU A 165 17.74 9.87 4.78
N GLY A 166 17.15 11.05 4.61
CA GLY A 166 17.62 12.08 3.67
C GLY A 166 17.21 11.86 2.22
N VAL A 167 16.28 10.94 1.93
CA VAL A 167 15.78 10.69 0.57
C VAL A 167 14.71 11.73 0.22
N PRO A 168 14.84 12.47 -0.90
CA PRO A 168 13.76 13.31 -1.40
C PRO A 168 12.58 12.45 -1.88
N MET A 169 11.39 12.70 -1.32
CA MET A 169 10.15 11.99 -1.68
C MET A 169 8.98 12.94 -2.01
N PRO A 170 9.15 13.89 -2.94
CA PRO A 170 8.14 14.92 -3.23
C PRO A 170 6.83 14.35 -3.78
N THR A 171 6.88 13.33 -4.63
CA THR A 171 5.69 12.70 -5.22
C THR A 171 4.89 12.02 -4.13
N LEU A 172 5.55 11.19 -3.31
CA LEU A 172 4.89 10.48 -2.22
C LEU A 172 4.30 11.45 -1.18
N LYS A 173 4.98 12.58 -0.92
CA LYS A 173 4.46 13.64 -0.05
C LYS A 173 3.15 14.23 -0.57
N VAL A 174 3.02 14.46 -1.88
CA VAL A 174 1.77 14.93 -2.50
C VAL A 174 0.69 13.85 -2.38
N LEU A 175 1.01 12.60 -2.72
CA LEU A 175 0.06 11.48 -2.62
C LEU A 175 -0.47 11.31 -1.18
N TYR A 176 0.41 11.38 -0.18
CA TYR A 176 0.03 11.35 1.23
C TYR A 176 -0.93 12.48 1.60
N GLY A 177 -0.65 13.72 1.17
CA GLY A 177 -1.52 14.87 1.40
C GLY A 177 -2.91 14.69 0.79
N LEU A 178 -2.99 14.23 -0.46
CA LEU A 178 -4.24 13.96 -1.17
C LEU A 178 -5.05 12.85 -0.48
N CYS A 179 -4.42 11.72 -0.14
CA CYS A 179 -5.08 10.63 0.57
C CYS A 179 -5.57 11.06 1.96
N LYS A 180 -4.84 11.88 2.69
CA LYS A 180 -5.34 12.45 3.96
C LYS A 180 -6.57 13.34 3.77
N ALA A 181 -6.59 14.17 2.73
CA ALA A 181 -7.75 15.02 2.43
C ALA A 181 -8.96 14.17 2.03
N ILE A 182 -8.76 13.14 1.21
CA ILE A 182 -9.80 12.15 0.86
C ILE A 182 -10.31 11.45 2.13
N GLN A 183 -9.42 10.98 3.00
CA GLN A 183 -9.78 10.35 4.28
C GLN A 183 -10.59 11.30 5.17
N TRP A 184 -10.24 12.59 5.21
CA TRP A 184 -11.02 13.60 5.93
C TRP A 184 -12.42 13.79 5.33
N ARG A 185 -12.55 13.85 4.01
CA ARG A 185 -13.85 13.90 3.32
C ARG A 185 -14.70 12.67 3.62
N THR A 186 -14.09 11.49 3.73
CA THR A 186 -14.81 10.27 4.17
C THR A 186 -15.26 10.36 5.63
N LYS A 187 -14.48 11.01 6.52
CA LYS A 187 -14.92 11.26 7.89
C LYS A 187 -16.10 12.24 7.92
N GLU A 188 -16.09 13.25 7.07
CA GLU A 188 -17.20 14.22 6.91
C GLU A 188 -18.49 13.53 6.49
N SER A 189 -18.45 12.70 5.43
CA SER A 189 -19.64 11.98 4.97
C SER A 189 -20.22 11.00 6.00
N ARG A 190 -19.40 10.58 6.97
CA ARG A 190 -19.80 9.72 8.09
C ARG A 190 -20.17 10.48 9.37
N GLY A 191 -20.19 11.81 9.34
CA GLY A 191 -20.53 12.65 10.49
C GLY A 191 -19.49 12.63 11.61
N LEU A 192 -18.23 12.31 11.30
CA LEU A 192 -17.13 12.21 12.26
C LEU A 192 -16.28 13.48 12.35
N VAL A 193 -16.60 14.50 11.56
CA VAL A 193 -16.03 15.84 11.67
C VAL A 193 -17.16 16.87 11.61
N THR A 194 -16.96 17.98 12.33
CA THR A 194 -17.90 19.10 12.36
C THR A 194 -17.45 20.16 11.37
N ILE A 195 -18.33 20.52 10.44
CA ILE A 195 -18.12 21.61 9.48
C ILE A 195 -18.77 22.87 10.04
N PRO A 196 -18.04 23.98 10.21
CA PRO A 196 -18.65 25.26 10.55
C PRO A 196 -19.69 25.66 9.47
N PRO A 197 -20.80 26.31 9.86
CA PRO A 197 -21.79 26.79 8.89
C PRO A 197 -21.13 27.75 7.88
N LYS A 198 -21.56 27.70 6.62
CA LYS A 198 -21.10 28.64 5.59
C LYS A 198 -21.41 30.07 6.05
N SER A 199 -20.40 30.93 6.09
CA SER A 199 -20.61 32.36 6.26
C SER A 199 -20.98 33.00 4.92
N ASP A 200 -21.92 33.93 4.95
CA ASP A 200 -22.25 34.77 3.79
C ASP A 200 -21.10 35.75 3.54
N PHE A 201 -20.09 35.31 2.77
CA PHE A 201 -19.01 36.19 2.34
C PHE A 201 -19.51 37.05 1.17
N VAL A 202 -20.23 38.12 1.48
CA VAL A 202 -20.50 39.18 0.51
C VAL A 202 -19.20 39.96 0.35
N ALA A 203 -18.50 39.77 -0.77
CA ALA A 203 -17.35 40.59 -1.11
C ALA A 203 -17.80 42.06 -1.16
N LYS A 204 -17.25 42.91 -0.28
CA LYS A 204 -17.45 44.35 -0.38
C LYS A 204 -16.77 44.82 -1.67
N SER A 205 -17.59 45.18 -2.66
CA SER A 205 -17.18 45.86 -3.89
C SER A 205 -16.59 47.24 -3.60
#